data_AF-A0A3A0US54-F1
#
_entry.id   AF-A0A3A0US54-F1
#
_cell.length_a   1.000
_cell.length_b   1.000
_cell.length_c   1.000
_cell.angle_alpha   90.00
_cell.angle_beta   90.00
_cell.angle_gamma   90.00
#
_symmetry.space_group_name_H-M   'P 1'
#
loop_
_entity.id
_entity.type
_entity.pdbx_description
1 polymer ?
#
loop_
_entity_poly.entity_id
_entity_poly.type
_entity_poly.pdbx_seq_one_letter_code
_entity_poly.pdbx_strand_id
1 'polypeptide(L)'
;FLTQTAVFTAQFASSFAFAILLSILIDIGAQINIWRVLVVTGKRGQEVANEIFNGLGTFISILIAIGGLAFNIGNIAGAGLGLNAIFGLDVKIGAAITAVLSIAIFISKSGQKIMDVVTMFLGVLMIIVVAFVMFKANPPYAEAAKHLVMPEQPLALVLPIITLVGGT
;
A
#
# COMPACT_ATOMS: atom_id res chain seq x y z
N PHE A 1 2.09 -2.41 2.09
CA PHE A 1 2.91 -1.18 1.98
C PHE A 1 3.51 -0.76 3.32
N LEU A 2 2.75 -0.18 4.26
CA LEU A 2 3.26 0.42 5.50
C LEU A 2 4.20 -0.47 6.35
N THR A 3 3.84 -1.73 6.58
CA THR A 3 4.70 -2.66 7.34
C THR A 3 6.03 -2.91 6.64
N GLN A 4 6.02 -3.05 5.31
CA GLN A 4 7.24 -3.25 4.52
C GLN A 4 8.09 -1.99 4.49
N THR A 5 7.47 -0.82 4.36
CA THR A 5 8.16 0.47 4.47
C THR A 5 8.88 0.58 5.82
N ALA A 6 8.23 0.21 6.92
CA ALA A 6 8.85 0.22 8.25
C ALA A 6 10.02 -0.77 8.37
N VAL A 7 9.84 -2.00 7.90
CA VAL A 7 10.90 -3.04 7.92
C VAL A 7 12.10 -2.63 7.07
N PHE A 8 11.88 -2.16 5.85
CA PHE A 8 12.98 -1.72 4.98
C PHE A 8 13.62 -0.43 5.46
N THR A 9 12.88 0.49 6.09
CA THR A 9 13.48 1.66 6.74
C THR A 9 14.38 1.23 7.90
N ALA A 10 14.01 0.21 8.67
CA ALA A 10 14.86 -0.32 9.73
C ALA A 10 16.14 -1.01 9.18
N GLN A 11 16.08 -1.61 7.99
CA GLN A 11 17.20 -2.29 7.37
C GLN A 11 18.15 -1.33 6.62
N PHE A 12 17.61 -0.36 5.88
CA PHE A 12 18.36 0.49 4.95
C PHE A 12 18.45 1.96 5.43
N ALA A 13 17.84 2.30 6.56
CA ALA A 13 17.86 3.63 7.17
C ALA A 13 17.56 4.76 6.15
N SER A 14 18.37 5.81 6.16
CA SER A 14 18.25 6.97 5.27
C SER A 14 18.35 6.61 3.78
N SER A 15 19.07 5.54 3.42
CA SER A 15 19.17 5.04 2.02
C SER A 15 17.85 4.54 1.46
N PHE A 16 16.89 4.17 2.32
CA PHE A 16 15.58 3.74 1.86
C PHE A 16 14.74 4.89 1.24
N ALA A 17 15.08 6.15 1.54
CA ALA A 17 14.42 7.32 0.95
C ALA A 17 14.48 7.32 -0.59
N PHE A 18 15.58 6.82 -1.16
CA PHE A 18 15.72 6.65 -2.62
C PHE A 18 14.70 5.66 -3.18
N ALA A 19 14.49 4.52 -2.51
CA ALA A 19 13.55 3.50 -2.95
C ALA A 19 12.11 4.03 -2.94
N ILE A 20 11.76 4.80 -1.91
CA ILE A 20 10.45 5.48 -1.82
C ILE A 20 10.27 6.47 -2.97
N LEU A 21 11.27 7.34 -3.22
CA LEU A 21 11.22 8.31 -4.30
C LEU A 21 11.01 7.62 -5.65
N LEU A 22 11.83 6.59 -5.93
CA LEU A 22 11.75 5.89 -7.21
C LEU A 22 10.41 5.16 -7.37
N SER A 23 9.88 4.57 -6.29
CA SER A 23 8.54 3.97 -6.30
C SER A 23 7.47 4.99 -6.66
N ILE A 24 7.52 6.20 -6.09
CA ILE A 24 6.55 7.28 -6.40
C ILE A 24 6.66 7.68 -7.88
N LEU A 25 7.88 7.85 -8.40
CA LEU A 25 8.08 8.23 -9.81
C LEU A 25 7.56 7.16 -10.78
N ILE A 26 7.83 5.89 -10.48
CA ILE A 26 7.33 4.76 -11.27
C ILE A 26 5.81 4.70 -11.22
N ASP A 27 5.21 4.84 -10.04
CA ASP A 27 3.76 4.82 -9.84
C ASP A 27 3.07 5.95 -10.62
N ILE A 28 3.56 7.19 -10.52
CA ILE A 28 3.04 8.32 -11.30
C ILE A 28 3.07 8.01 -12.81
N GLY A 29 4.18 7.49 -13.32
CA GLY A 29 4.32 7.13 -14.72
C GLY A 29 3.34 6.03 -15.14
N ALA A 30 3.24 4.97 -14.33
CA ALA A 30 2.36 3.84 -14.58
C ALA A 30 0.88 4.25 -14.53
N GLN A 31 0.45 4.95 -13.48
CA GLN A 31 -0.94 5.36 -13.26
C GLN A 31 -1.43 6.31 -14.36
N ILE A 32 -0.63 7.33 -14.71
CA ILE A 32 -1.00 8.25 -15.80
C ILE A 32 -1.13 7.51 -17.12
N ASN A 33 -0.25 6.53 -17.40
CA ASN A 33 -0.33 5.74 -18.62
C ASN A 33 -1.56 4.84 -18.64
N ILE A 34 -1.83 4.11 -17.55
CA ILE A 34 -3.00 3.24 -17.40
C ILE A 34 -4.27 4.07 -17.58
N TRP A 35 -4.41 5.19 -16.86
CA TRP A 35 -5.59 6.06 -16.97
C TRP A 35 -5.77 6.59 -18.39
N ARG A 36 -4.69 7.03 -19.04
CA ARG A 36 -4.77 7.52 -20.42
C ARG A 36 -5.30 6.45 -21.35
N VAL A 37 -4.78 5.23 -21.27
CA VAL A 37 -5.22 4.12 -22.13
C VAL A 37 -6.68 3.76 -21.84
N LEU A 38 -7.07 3.59 -20.58
CA LEU A 38 -8.44 3.21 -20.21
C LEU A 38 -9.47 4.28 -20.59
N VAL A 39 -9.17 5.56 -20.36
CA VAL A 39 -10.08 6.67 -20.69
C VAL A 39 -10.22 6.84 -22.20
N VAL A 40 -9.13 6.75 -22.97
CA VAL A 40 -9.18 6.89 -24.43
C VAL A 40 -9.89 5.71 -25.10
N THR A 41 -9.66 4.49 -24.61
CA THR A 41 -10.28 3.29 -25.19
C THR A 41 -11.73 3.08 -24.71
N GLY A 42 -12.11 3.64 -23.56
CA GLY A 42 -13.39 3.37 -22.91
C GLY A 42 -13.56 1.93 -22.41
N LYS A 43 -12.49 1.14 -22.44
CA LYS A 43 -12.48 -0.29 -22.10
C LYS A 43 -11.93 -0.51 -20.70
N ARG A 44 -12.27 -1.65 -20.11
CA ARG A 44 -11.66 -2.10 -18.85
C ARG A 44 -10.27 -2.67 -19.11
N GLY A 45 -9.39 -2.64 -18.11
CA GLY A 45 -8.00 -3.12 -18.27
C GLY A 45 -7.89 -4.56 -18.79
N GLN A 46 -8.78 -5.46 -18.35
CA GLN A 46 -8.87 -6.82 -18.86
C GLN A 46 -9.19 -6.87 -20.37
N GLU A 47 -10.10 -6.02 -20.84
CA GLU A 47 -10.54 -5.97 -22.24
C GLU A 47 -9.41 -5.43 -23.12
N VAL A 48 -8.74 -4.35 -22.67
CA VAL A 48 -7.55 -3.81 -23.33
C VAL A 48 -6.45 -4.86 -23.45
N ALA A 49 -6.20 -5.64 -22.39
CA ALA A 49 -5.20 -6.70 -22.43
C ALA A 49 -5.56 -7.84 -23.40
N ASN A 50 -6.84 -8.21 -23.50
CA ASN A 50 -7.30 -9.21 -24.45
C ASN A 50 -7.20 -8.76 -25.92
N GLU A 51 -7.25 -7.46 -26.19
CA GLU A 51 -7.04 -6.90 -27.54
C GLU A 51 -5.58 -6.95 -27.99
N ILE A 52 -4.64 -6.94 -27.06
CA ILE A 52 -3.21 -7.12 -27.36
C ILE A 52 -2.94 -8.59 -27.69
N PHE A 53 -3.43 -9.50 -26.84
CA PHE A 53 -3.30 -10.94 -27.06
C PHE A 53 -4.49 -11.68 -26.45
N ASN A 54 -5.16 -12.49 -27.26
CA ASN A 54 -6.35 -13.24 -26.84
C ASN A 54 -6.04 -14.11 -25.61
N GLY A 55 -6.74 -13.88 -24.50
CA GLY A 55 -6.58 -14.62 -23.25
C GLY A 55 -5.60 -13.99 -22.25
N LEU A 56 -4.83 -12.97 -22.63
CA LEU A 56 -3.93 -12.25 -21.72
C LEU A 56 -4.70 -11.53 -20.61
N GLY A 57 -5.83 -10.90 -20.95
CA GLY A 57 -6.69 -10.25 -19.97
C GLY A 57 -7.23 -11.23 -18.94
N THR A 58 -7.64 -12.43 -19.37
CA THR A 58 -8.10 -13.49 -18.45
C THR A 58 -6.98 -13.95 -17.53
N PHE A 59 -5.77 -14.16 -18.05
CA PHE A 59 -4.60 -14.52 -17.26
C PHE A 59 -4.28 -13.44 -16.21
N ILE A 60 -4.21 -12.17 -16.62
CA ILE A 60 -3.96 -11.04 -15.71
C ILE A 60 -5.06 -10.96 -14.64
N SER A 61 -6.31 -11.19 -15.00
CA SER A 61 -7.43 -11.15 -14.04
C SER A 61 -7.31 -12.21 -12.96
N ILE A 62 -6.81 -13.41 -13.30
CA ILE A 62 -6.52 -14.47 -12.33
C ILE A 62 -5.40 -14.03 -11.39
N LEU A 63 -4.31 -13.45 -11.91
CA LEU A 63 -3.21 -12.93 -11.10
C LEU A 63 -3.68 -11.83 -10.14
N ILE A 64 -4.53 -10.92 -10.63
CA ILE A 64 -5.15 -9.86 -9.81
C ILE A 64 -6.02 -10.47 -8.71
N ALA A 65 -6.83 -11.50 -9.00
CA ALA A 65 -7.67 -12.14 -8.00
C ALA A 65 -6.84 -12.79 -6.88
N ILE A 66 -5.74 -13.49 -7.24
CA ILE A 66 -4.82 -14.10 -6.27
C ILE A 66 -4.11 -13.01 -5.45
N GLY A 67 -3.61 -11.96 -6.12
CA GLY A 67 -2.96 -10.84 -5.45
C GLY A 67 -3.91 -10.12 -4.49
N GLY A 68 -5.13 -9.83 -4.92
CA GLY A 68 -6.17 -9.21 -4.09
C GLY A 68 -6.52 -10.03 -2.85
N LEU A 69 -6.57 -11.36 -2.96
CA LEU A 69 -6.75 -12.24 -1.82
C LEU A 69 -5.57 -12.12 -0.84
N ALA A 70 -4.33 -12.15 -1.32
CA ALA A 70 -3.15 -11.99 -0.49
C ALA A 70 -3.11 -10.62 0.22
N PHE A 71 -3.47 -9.54 -0.48
CA PHE A 71 -3.57 -8.20 0.10
C PHE A 71 -4.64 -8.12 1.20
N ASN A 72 -5.79 -8.74 0.99
CA ASN A 72 -6.85 -8.76 2.01
C ASN A 72 -6.44 -9.51 3.27
N ILE A 73 -5.71 -10.64 3.14
CA ILE A 73 -5.10 -11.32 4.30
C ILE A 73 -4.14 -10.37 5.02
N GLY A 74 -3.30 -9.65 4.27
CA GLY A 74 -2.38 -8.65 4.82
C GLY A 74 -3.10 -7.54 5.60
N ASN A 75 -4.22 -7.02 5.07
CA ASN A 75 -5.01 -5.98 5.73
C ASN A 75 -5.65 -6.48 7.03
N ILE A 76 -6.18 -7.70 7.05
CA ILE A 76 -6.75 -8.31 8.26
C ILE A 76 -5.65 -8.54 9.32
N ALA A 77 -4.47 -9.02 8.89
CA ALA A 77 -3.32 -9.17 9.77
C ALA A 77 -2.87 -7.81 10.34
N GLY A 78 -2.81 -6.78 9.50
CA GLY A 78 -2.47 -5.41 9.92
C GLY A 78 -3.45 -4.84 10.94
N ALA A 79 -4.76 -5.05 10.74
CA ALA A 79 -5.78 -4.65 11.71
C ALA A 79 -5.67 -5.43 13.03
N GLY A 80 -5.38 -6.73 12.97
CA GLY A 80 -5.10 -7.55 14.15
C GLY A 80 -3.89 -7.04 14.93
N LEU A 81 -2.81 -6.66 14.25
CA LEU A 81 -1.64 -6.02 14.88
C LEU A 81 -2.00 -4.66 15.50
N GLY A 82 -2.86 -3.88 14.86
CA GLY A 82 -3.37 -2.62 15.41
C GLY A 82 -4.14 -2.83 16.73
N LEU A 83 -5.05 -3.81 16.77
CA LEU A 83 -5.78 -4.15 17.99
C LEU A 83 -4.87 -4.72 19.08
N ASN A 84 -3.85 -5.50 18.71
CA ASN A 84 -2.82 -5.93 19.65
C ASN A 84 -2.06 -4.73 20.25
N ALA A 85 -1.68 -3.75 19.43
CA ALA A 85 -0.93 -2.58 19.89
C ALA A 85 -1.75 -1.67 20.83
N ILE A 86 -3.07 -1.54 20.59
CA ILE A 86 -3.94 -0.64 21.37
C ILE A 86 -4.48 -1.33 22.64
N PHE A 87 -4.91 -2.58 22.52
CA PHE A 87 -5.64 -3.29 23.57
C PHE A 87 -4.89 -4.49 24.15
N GLY A 88 -3.71 -4.84 23.62
CA GLY A 88 -2.95 -6.02 24.05
C GLY A 88 -3.57 -7.37 23.64
N LEU A 89 -4.56 -7.37 22.75
CA LEU A 89 -5.26 -8.59 22.33
C LEU A 89 -4.36 -9.50 21.50
N ASP A 90 -4.55 -10.81 21.60
CA ASP A 90 -3.90 -11.76 20.69
C ASP A 90 -4.22 -11.42 19.22
N VAL A 91 -3.19 -11.45 18.37
CA VAL A 91 -3.29 -11.01 16.97
C VAL A 91 -4.34 -11.82 16.19
N LYS A 92 -4.49 -13.12 16.48
CA LYS A 92 -5.50 -13.97 15.81
C LYS A 92 -6.91 -13.56 16.23
N ILE A 93 -7.09 -13.24 17.52
CA ILE A 93 -8.37 -12.75 18.03
C ILE A 93 -8.70 -11.38 17.44
N GLY A 94 -7.73 -10.46 17.39
CA GLY A 94 -7.89 -9.15 16.77
C GLY A 94 -8.23 -9.25 15.27
N ALA A 95 -7.55 -10.14 14.54
CA ALA A 95 -7.85 -10.42 13.14
C ALA A 95 -9.27 -10.97 12.94
N ALA A 96 -9.71 -11.91 13.80
CA ALA A 96 -11.05 -12.47 13.74
C ALA A 96 -12.14 -11.41 14.02
N ILE A 97 -11.94 -10.56 15.02
CA ILE A 97 -12.84 -9.43 15.33
C ILE A 97 -12.94 -8.49 14.12
N THR A 98 -11.81 -8.12 13.54
CA THR A 98 -11.77 -7.23 12.37
C THR A 98 -12.51 -7.85 11.17
N ALA A 99 -12.33 -9.15 10.94
CA ALA A 99 -13.02 -9.86 9.86
C ALA A 99 -14.55 -9.84 10.04
N VAL A 100 -15.04 -10.14 11.26
CA VAL A 100 -16.47 -10.10 11.58
C VAL A 100 -17.05 -8.69 11.40
N LEU A 101 -16.35 -7.67 11.92
CA LEU A 101 -16.77 -6.28 11.76
C LEU A 101 -16.81 -5.85 10.30
N SER A 102 -15.79 -6.23 9.51
CA SER A 102 -15.73 -5.93 8.08
C SER A 102 -16.93 -6.54 7.34
N ILE A 103 -17.24 -7.82 7.59
CA ILE A 103 -18.40 -8.51 7.00
C ILE A 103 -19.70 -7.80 7.38
N ALA A 104 -19.88 -7.47 8.66
CA ALA A 104 -21.08 -6.80 9.15
C ALA A 104 -21.29 -5.43 8.48
N ILE A 105 -20.21 -4.67 8.27
CA ILE A 105 -20.27 -3.37 7.59
C ILE A 105 -20.62 -3.55 6.10
N PHE A 106 -20.01 -4.52 5.41
CA PHE A 106 -20.27 -4.76 3.98
C PHE A 106 -21.69 -5.27 3.70
N ILE A 107 -22.32 -5.95 4.65
CA ILE A 107 -23.73 -6.36 4.55
C ILE A 107 -24.68 -5.16 4.70
N SER A 108 -24.25 -4.09 5.35
CA SER A 108 -25.08 -2.90 5.58
C SER A 108 -25.17 -2.03 4.33
N LYS A 109 -26.38 -1.91 3.76
CA LYS A 109 -26.66 -1.01 2.62
C LYS A 109 -26.38 0.47 2.90
N SER A 110 -26.44 0.91 4.16
CA SER A 110 -26.14 2.29 4.58
C SER A 110 -24.69 2.47 5.05
N GLY A 111 -23.94 1.39 5.27
CA GLY A 111 -22.59 1.41 5.82
C GLY A 111 -21.57 2.10 4.90
N GLN A 112 -21.80 2.07 3.58
CA GLN A 112 -20.86 2.59 2.59
C GLN A 112 -20.63 4.10 2.73
N LYS A 113 -21.69 4.90 2.89
CA LYS A 113 -21.56 6.36 3.10
C LYS A 113 -20.84 6.71 4.39
N ILE A 114 -21.05 5.92 5.45
CA ILE A 114 -20.39 6.12 6.75
C ILE A 114 -18.91 5.73 6.64
N MET A 115 -18.62 4.64 5.95
CA MET A 115 -17.26 4.18 5.69
C MET A 115 -16.43 5.24 4.96
N ASP A 116 -16.99 5.92 3.96
CA ASP A 116 -16.30 6.99 3.23
C ASP A 116 -15.83 8.12 4.17
N VAL A 117 -16.69 8.57 5.09
CA VAL A 117 -16.35 9.64 6.04
C VAL A 117 -15.36 9.15 7.10
N VAL A 118 -15.58 7.96 7.66
CA VAL A 118 -14.72 7.39 8.71
C VAL A 118 -13.31 7.13 8.17
N THR A 119 -13.20 6.54 6.99
CA THR A 119 -11.90 6.26 6.35
C THR A 119 -11.13 7.54 6.04
N MET A 120 -11.81 8.60 5.59
CA MET A 120 -11.20 9.91 5.41
C MET A 120 -10.64 10.45 6.73
N PHE A 121 -11.42 10.42 7.80
CA PHE A 121 -10.96 10.87 9.11
C PHE A 121 -9.77 10.05 9.63
N LEU A 122 -9.84 8.72 9.53
CA LEU A 122 -8.74 7.83 9.92
C LEU A 122 -7.49 8.04 9.08
N GLY A 123 -7.63 8.30 7.77
CA GLY A 123 -6.52 8.62 6.88
C GLY A 123 -5.83 9.94 7.26
N VAL A 124 -6.60 10.99 7.55
CA VAL A 124 -6.05 12.26 8.05
C VAL A 124 -5.37 12.08 9.39
N LEU A 125 -6.00 11.34 10.32
CA LEU A 125 -5.42 11.03 11.62
C LEU A 125 -4.09 10.27 11.48
N MET A 126 -4.02 9.29 10.58
CA MET A 126 -2.79 8.54 10.28
C MET A 126 -1.66 9.48 9.84
N ILE A 127 -1.94 10.42 8.94
CA ILE A 127 -0.95 11.41 8.47
C ILE A 127 -0.44 12.26 9.64
N ILE A 128 -1.36 12.76 10.49
CA ILE A 128 -1.01 13.57 11.66
C ILE A 128 -0.11 12.79 12.62
N VAL A 129 -0.46 11.53 12.92
CA VAL A 129 0.33 10.68 13.82
C VAL A 129 1.73 10.42 13.26
N VAL A 130 1.83 10.07 11.97
CA VAL A 130 3.13 9.83 11.33
C VAL A 130 3.99 11.10 11.31
N ALA A 131 3.38 12.26 11.02
CA ALA A 131 4.08 13.55 11.05
C ALA A 131 4.59 13.87 12.47
N PHE A 132 3.75 13.68 13.49
CA PHE A 132 4.14 13.87 14.88
C PHE A 132 5.33 12.98 15.27
N VAL A 133 5.29 11.69 14.91
CA VAL A 133 6.39 10.75 15.16
C VAL A 133 7.66 11.19 14.43
N MET A 134 7.56 11.65 13.18
CA MET A 134 8.71 12.18 12.42
C MET A 134 9.38 13.36 13.13
N PHE A 135 8.61 14.33 13.64
CA PHE A 135 9.18 15.45 14.39
C PHE A 135 9.75 15.02 15.74
N LYS A 136 9.07 14.10 16.44
CA LYS A 136 9.50 13.66 17.77
C LYS A 136 10.76 12.79 17.71
N ALA A 137 10.92 11.99 16.67
CA ALA A 137 12.09 11.16 16.44
C ALA A 137 13.31 11.97 16.01
N ASN A 138 13.13 13.21 15.54
CA ASN A 138 14.19 14.12 15.06
C ASN A 138 15.26 13.41 14.21
N PRO A 139 14.86 12.72 13.11
CA PRO A 139 15.78 11.98 12.28
C PRO A 139 16.77 12.93 11.58
N PRO A 140 17.93 12.43 11.10
CA PRO A 140 18.91 13.25 10.38
C PRO A 140 18.35 13.67 9.00
N TYR A 141 17.60 14.77 8.96
CA TYR A 141 16.88 15.24 7.76
C TYR A 141 17.82 15.51 6.58
N ALA A 142 18.99 16.10 6.85
CA ALA A 142 19.98 16.41 5.81
C ALA A 142 20.55 15.13 5.16
N GLU A 143 20.79 14.10 5.96
CA GLU A 143 21.29 12.83 5.48
C GLU A 143 20.22 12.08 4.67
N ALA A 144 18.97 12.07 5.15
CA ALA A 144 17.84 11.53 4.42
C ALA A 144 17.64 12.23 3.07
N ALA A 145 17.76 13.56 3.02
CA ALA A 145 17.66 14.33 1.77
C ALA A 145 18.81 14.03 0.80
N LYS A 146 20.04 13.81 1.30
CA LYS A 146 21.19 13.39 0.49
C LYS A 146 20.95 11.99 -0.10
N HIS A 147 20.55 11.04 0.74
CA HIS A 147 20.35 9.65 0.34
C HIS A 147 19.11 9.44 -0.52
N LEU A 148 18.21 10.42 -0.60
CA LEU A 148 17.09 10.44 -1.55
C LEU A 148 17.54 10.42 -3.01
N VAL A 149 18.76 10.91 -3.32
CA VAL A 149 19.33 10.93 -4.68
C VAL A 149 20.58 10.04 -4.79
N MET A 150 21.35 9.92 -3.71
CA MET A 150 22.59 9.15 -3.68
C MET A 150 22.57 8.14 -2.52
N PRO A 151 21.91 6.97 -2.69
CA PRO A 151 21.88 5.94 -1.67
C PRO A 151 23.24 5.22 -1.59
N GLU A 152 23.57 4.67 -0.42
CA GLU A 152 24.87 4.02 -0.19
C GLU A 152 24.99 2.67 -0.90
N GLN A 153 23.88 1.93 -1.07
CA GLN A 153 23.86 0.61 -1.71
C GLN A 153 22.71 0.49 -2.72
N PRO A 154 22.81 1.12 -3.91
CA PRO A 154 21.72 1.15 -4.89
C PRO A 154 21.23 -0.24 -5.31
N LEU A 155 22.15 -1.21 -5.49
CA LEU A 155 21.82 -2.57 -5.92
C LEU A 155 21.03 -3.35 -4.86
N ALA A 156 21.28 -3.08 -3.57
CA ALA A 156 20.55 -3.73 -2.48
C ALA A 156 19.10 -3.23 -2.38
N LEU A 157 18.79 -2.06 -2.95
CA LEU A 157 17.46 -1.46 -2.96
C LEU A 157 16.54 -1.99 -4.06
N VAL A 158 17.03 -2.78 -5.01
CA VAL A 158 16.22 -3.31 -6.13
C VAL A 158 15.00 -4.08 -5.63
N LEU A 159 15.20 -4.99 -4.67
CA LEU A 159 14.13 -5.82 -4.14
C LEU A 159 13.12 -5.03 -3.29
N PRO A 160 13.56 -4.11 -2.41
CA PRO A 160 12.66 -3.15 -1.77
C PRO A 160 11.88 -2.28 -2.76
N ILE A 161 12.51 -1.78 -3.83
CA ILE A 161 11.84 -0.98 -4.88
C ILE A 161 10.73 -1.79 -5.55
N ILE A 162 11.04 -3.01 -6.01
CA ILE A 162 10.03 -3.90 -6.65
C ILE A 162 8.89 -4.20 -5.67
N THR A 163 9.21 -4.41 -4.40
CA THR A 163 8.21 -4.69 -3.36
C THR A 163 7.31 -3.49 -3.08
N LEU A 164 7.87 -2.27 -3.07
CA LEU A 164 7.08 -1.04 -2.91
C LEU A 164 6.20 -0.80 -4.13
N VAL A 165 6.77 -0.85 -5.34
CA VAL A 165 6.04 -0.66 -6.60
C VAL A 165 4.94 -1.70 -6.78
N GLY A 166 5.20 -2.96 -6.42
CA GLY A 166 4.17 -4.00 -6.47
C GLY A 166 3.10 -3.86 -5.37
N GLY A 167 3.36 -3.05 -4.34
CA GLY A 167 2.46 -2.80 -3.22
C GLY A 167 1.69 -1.47 -3.31
N THR A 168 1.97 -0.65 -4.33
CA THR A 168 1.25 0.58 -4.70
C THR A 168 0.25 0.27 -5.81
#